data_AF-A0A9D6RZ39-F1
#
_entry.id   AF-A0A9D6RZ39-F1
#
_cell.length_a   1.000
_cell.length_b   1.000
_cell.length_c   1.000
_cell.angle_alpha   90.00
_cell.angle_beta   90.00
_cell.angle_gamma   90.00
#
_symmetry.space_group_name_H-M   'P 1'
#
loop_
_entity.id
_entity.type
_entity.pdbx_description
1 polymer ?
#
loop_
_entity_poly.entity_id
_entity_poly.type
_entity_poly.pdbx_seq_one_letter_code
_entity_poly.pdbx_strand_id
1 'polypeptide(L)'
;MEPTHLLQSRNLTLKQRLWLKYYIETGNATEAARQAGYNCQNEENYRYIGYQNYTKLHIPELLEEMGLTKVVLLKVLATGITKPVKYLTKLVTHGKDTQSIEHIEVPDYETRHKYLALALKMQGML
;
A
#
# COMPACT_ATOMS: atom_id res chain seq x y z
N MET A 1 -10.10 9.24 -8.53
CA MET A 1 -9.70 10.48 -7.84
C MET A 1 -8.36 10.19 -7.20
N GLU A 2 -7.31 10.93 -7.55
CA GLU A 2 -5.96 10.69 -7.01
C GLU A 2 -5.95 10.94 -5.49
N PRO A 3 -5.37 10.04 -4.66
CA PRO A 3 -5.37 10.14 -3.20
C PRO A 3 -4.70 11.42 -2.67
N THR A 4 -3.92 12.11 -3.51
CA THR A 4 -3.21 13.35 -3.19
C THR A 4 -4.12 14.55 -2.93
N HIS A 5 -5.33 14.60 -3.51
CA HIS A 5 -6.23 15.75 -3.33
C HIS A 5 -6.86 15.79 -1.93
N LEU A 6 -7.13 14.62 -1.32
CA LEU A 6 -7.67 14.53 0.04
C LEU A 6 -6.70 15.13 1.07
N LEU A 7 -5.40 14.95 0.86
CA LEU A 7 -4.33 15.51 1.69
C LEU A 7 -4.24 17.04 1.62
N GLN A 8 -4.63 17.64 0.49
CA GLN A 8 -4.61 19.08 0.29
C GLN A 8 -5.85 19.78 0.85
N SER A 9 -6.98 19.05 0.95
CA SER A 9 -8.26 19.59 1.43
C SER A 9 -8.34 19.80 2.94
N ARG A 10 -7.55 19.06 3.73
CA ARG A 10 -7.46 19.23 5.19
C ARG A 10 -6.44 20.32 5.54
N ASN A 11 -6.74 21.14 6.56
CA ASN A 11 -5.84 22.15 7.12
C ASN A 11 -4.64 21.50 7.86
N LEU A 12 -3.79 20.80 7.11
CA LEU A 12 -2.62 20.09 7.61
C LEU A 12 -1.38 20.97 7.49
N THR A 13 -0.57 20.99 8.56
CA THR A 13 0.76 21.59 8.52
C THR A 13 1.68 20.82 7.57
N LEU A 14 2.75 21.46 7.07
CA LEU A 14 3.73 20.81 6.19
C LEU A 14 4.32 19.54 6.83
N LYS A 15 4.64 19.58 8.13
CA LYS A 15 5.15 18.42 8.88
C LYS A 15 4.14 17.28 8.99
N GLN A 16 2.85 17.58 9.20
CA GLN A 16 1.80 16.55 9.25
C GLN A 16 1.57 15.92 7.87
N ARG A 17 1.64 16.69 6.78
CA ARG A 17 1.57 16.14 5.42
C ARG A 17 2.73 15.20 5.11
N LEU A 18 3.95 15.61 5.47
CA LEU A 18 5.14 14.75 5.34
C LEU A 18 5.02 13.49 6.18
N TRP A 19 4.58 13.63 7.44
CA TRP A 19 4.31 12.48 8.32
C TRP A 19 3.31 11.52 7.70
N LEU A 20 2.19 12.02 7.19
CA LEU A 20 1.15 11.21 6.60
C LEU A 20 1.62 10.50 5.33
N LYS A 21 2.42 11.17 4.49
CA LYS A 21 3.07 10.56 3.33
C LYS A 21 3.92 9.35 3.76
N TYR A 22 4.83 9.54 4.71
CA TYR A 22 5.69 8.46 5.19
C TYR A 22 4.92 7.38 5.94
N TYR A 23 3.81 7.71 6.60
CA TYR A 23 2.96 6.74 7.27
C TYR A 23 2.27 5.81 6.27
N ILE A 24 1.76 6.35 5.16
CA ILE A 24 1.16 5.55 4.08
C ILE A 24 2.21 4.63 3.43
N GLU A 25 3.45 5.10 3.26
CA GLU A 25 4.54 4.32 2.66
C GLU A 25 5.06 3.21 3.59
N THR A 26 5.19 3.49 4.89
CA THR A 26 5.85 2.57 5.85
C THR A 26 4.89 1.74 6.70
N GLY A 27 3.64 2.18 6.86
CA GLY A 27 2.69 1.60 7.81
C GLY A 27 3.08 1.76 9.29
N ASN A 28 4.15 2.52 9.60
CA ASN A 28 4.68 2.66 10.96
C ASN A 28 4.70 4.14 11.39
N ALA A 29 3.91 4.46 12.41
CA ALA A 29 3.74 5.82 12.92
C ALA A 29 5.03 6.44 13.49
N THR A 30 5.87 5.62 14.10
CA THR A 30 7.15 6.04 14.71
C THR A 30 8.18 6.33 13.63
N GLU A 31 8.33 5.43 12.65
CA GLU A 31 9.23 5.62 11.50
C GLU A 31 8.82 6.83 10.67
N ALA A 32 7.51 7.02 10.45
CA ALA A 32 6.97 8.19 9.77
C ALA A 32 7.32 9.50 10.50
N ALA A 33 7.34 9.51 11.84
CA ALA A 33 7.78 10.66 12.63
C ALA A 33 9.27 10.95 12.47
N ARG A 34 10.10 9.91 12.36
CA ARG A 34 11.54 10.08 12.09
C ARG A 34 11.78 10.67 10.70
N GLN A 35 11.15 10.10 9.68
CA GLN A 35 11.33 10.54 8.28
C GLN A 35 10.73 11.93 8.01
N ALA A 36 9.66 12.31 8.71
CA ALA A 36 9.06 13.64 8.58
C ALA A 36 9.87 14.77 9.23
N GLY A 37 11.03 14.48 9.85
CA GLY A 37 11.92 15.49 10.41
C GLY A 37 11.39 16.09 11.72
N TYR A 38 10.77 15.28 12.58
CA TYR A 38 10.53 15.66 13.98
C TYR A 38 11.84 15.55 14.76
N ASN A 39 12.21 16.59 15.51
CA ASN A 39 13.45 16.59 16.30
C ASN A 39 13.17 16.02 17.67
N CYS A 40 13.21 14.69 17.79
CA CYS A 40 13.04 14.01 19.07
C CYS A 40 14.39 13.53 19.59
N GLN A 41 14.61 13.66 20.89
CA GLN A 41 15.88 13.26 21.54
C GLN A 41 16.00 11.73 21.71
N ASN A 42 14.89 10.99 21.65
CA ASN A 42 14.81 9.58 22.02
C ASN A 42 13.62 8.90 21.32
N GLU A 43 13.67 7.58 21.20
CA GLU A 43 12.69 6.76 20.47
C GLU A 43 11.26 6.89 21.00
N GLU A 44 11.11 6.98 22.32
CA GLU A 44 9.80 7.13 22.96
C GLU A 44 9.08 8.42 22.54
N ASN A 45 9.84 9.49 22.30
CA ASN A 45 9.30 10.75 21.83
C ASN A 45 8.79 10.64 20.38
N TYR A 46 9.48 9.87 19.52
CA TYR A 46 8.97 9.55 18.18
C TYR A 46 7.69 8.72 18.25
N ARG A 47 7.64 7.72 19.13
CA ARG A 47 6.43 6.89 19.33
C ARG A 47 5.24 7.74 19.80
N TYR A 48 5.48 8.64 20.74
CA TYR A 48 4.46 9.56 21.24
C TYR A 48 3.94 10.50 20.15
N ILE A 49 4.83 11.11 19.36
CA ILE A 49 4.44 11.97 18.24
C ILE A 49 3.68 11.18 17.17
N GLY A 50 4.14 9.96 16.86
CA GLY A 50 3.46 9.06 15.94
C GLY A 50 2.01 8.78 16.39
N TYR A 51 1.82 8.43 17.66
CA TYR A 51 0.49 8.24 18.24
C TYR A 51 -0.36 9.52 18.21
N GLN A 52 0.23 10.66 18.60
CA GLN A 52 -0.46 11.95 18.59
C GLN A 52 -0.93 12.35 17.18
N ASN A 53 -0.09 12.17 16.16
CA ASN A 53 -0.46 12.43 14.77
C ASN A 53 -1.52 11.44 14.29
N TYR A 54 -1.38 10.16 14.62
CA TYR A 54 -2.37 9.14 14.28
C TYR A 54 -3.77 9.51 14.78
N THR A 55 -3.87 9.94 16.05
CA THR A 55 -5.13 10.32 16.67
C THR A 55 -5.65 11.66 16.14
N LYS A 56 -4.82 12.70 16.07
CA LYS A 56 -5.23 14.06 15.62
C LYS A 56 -5.65 14.09 14.16
N LEU A 57 -5.04 13.26 13.32
CA LEU A 57 -5.35 13.20 11.90
C LEU A 57 -6.52 12.28 11.58
N HIS A 58 -7.10 11.61 12.59
CA HIS A 58 -8.23 10.70 12.39
C HIS A 58 -7.91 9.71 11.26
N ILE A 59 -6.77 9.00 11.42
CA ILE A 59 -6.23 8.12 10.39
C ILE A 59 -7.21 7.03 9.96
N PRO A 60 -7.95 6.35 10.87
CA PRO A 60 -8.97 5.39 10.45
C PRO A 60 -9.98 5.99 9.47
N GLU A 61 -10.54 7.16 9.79
CA GLU A 61 -11.52 7.85 8.96
C GLU A 61 -10.91 8.32 7.64
N LEU A 62 -9.66 8.81 7.67
CA LEU A 62 -8.94 9.21 6.47
C LEU A 62 -8.71 8.02 5.52
N LEU A 63 -8.33 6.85 6.05
CA LEU A 63 -8.12 5.66 5.23
C LEU A 63 -9.46 5.20 4.61
N GLU A 64 -10.56 5.30 5.35
CA GLU A 64 -11.89 5.05 4.80
C GLU A 64 -12.27 6.03 3.68
N GLU A 65 -12.02 7.34 3.86
CA GLU A 65 -12.20 8.37 2.83
C GLU A 65 -11.36 8.10 1.58
N MET A 66 -10.14 7.56 1.75
CA MET A 66 -9.27 7.13 0.65
C MET A 66 -9.75 5.82 -0.02
N GLY A 67 -10.81 5.20 0.48
CA GLY A 67 -11.35 3.94 -0.03
C GLY A 67 -10.62 2.69 0.47
N LEU A 68 -9.66 2.83 1.39
CA LEU A 68 -8.92 1.73 2.04
C LEU A 68 -9.74 1.13 3.19
N THR A 69 -11.00 0.81 2.91
CA THR A 69 -11.88 0.15 3.87
C THR A 69 -11.51 -1.33 3.99
N LYS A 70 -11.83 -1.94 5.16
CA LYS A 70 -11.66 -3.39 5.37
C LYS A 70 -12.34 -4.22 4.27
N VAL A 71 -13.50 -3.77 3.80
CA VAL A 71 -14.26 -4.44 2.73
C VAL A 71 -13.48 -4.43 1.41
N VAL A 72 -12.89 -3.30 1.04
CA VAL A 72 -12.08 -3.18 -0.17
C VAL A 72 -10.82 -4.03 -0.08
N LEU A 73 -10.14 -4.03 1.08
CA LEU A 73 -8.98 -4.89 1.31
C LEU A 73 -9.32 -6.37 1.18
N LEU A 74 -10.42 -6.82 1.80
CA LEU A 74 -10.89 -8.22 1.68
C LEU A 74 -11.26 -8.59 0.24
N LYS A 75 -11.88 -7.67 -0.52
CA LYS A 75 -12.15 -7.87 -1.95
C LYS A 75 -10.87 -8.05 -2.74
N VAL A 76 -9.85 -7.22 -2.50
CA VAL A 76 -8.54 -7.34 -3.16
C VAL A 76 -7.89 -8.68 -2.84
N LEU A 77 -7.92 -9.11 -1.56
CA LEU A 77 -7.43 -10.43 -1.15
C LEU A 77 -8.17 -11.57 -1.88
N ALA A 78 -9.51 -11.51 -1.94
CA ALA A 78 -10.31 -12.51 -2.64
C ALA A 78 -10.01 -12.55 -4.15
N THR A 79 -9.82 -11.39 -4.79
CA THR A 79 -9.42 -11.32 -6.21
C THR A 79 -8.00 -11.85 -6.42
N GLY A 80 -7.06 -11.57 -5.52
CA GLY A 80 -5.69 -12.05 -5.59
C GLY A 80 -5.58 -13.57 -5.43
N ILE A 81 -6.47 -14.18 -4.65
CA ILE A 81 -6.57 -15.65 -4.52
C ILE A 81 -7.18 -16.26 -5.79
N THR A 82 -8.26 -15.68 -6.32
CA THR A 82 -9.04 -16.30 -7.40
C THR A 82 -8.43 -16.09 -8.79
N LYS A 83 -7.97 -14.88 -9.12
CA LYS A 83 -7.53 -14.51 -10.47
C LYS A 83 -6.19 -13.73 -10.50
N PRO A 84 -5.09 -14.28 -9.97
CA PRO A 84 -3.78 -13.69 -10.20
C PRO A 84 -3.34 -14.01 -11.64
N VAL A 85 -3.16 -12.96 -12.45
CA VAL A 85 -2.73 -13.08 -13.86
C VAL A 85 -1.35 -12.45 -14.00
N LYS A 86 -0.45 -13.15 -14.67
CA LYS A 86 0.85 -12.65 -15.13
C LYS A 86 0.89 -12.74 -16.64
N TYR A 87 1.42 -11.71 -17.27
CA TYR A 87 1.65 -11.70 -18.71
C TYR A 87 3.05 -12.25 -18.99
N LEU A 88 3.13 -13.33 -19.77
CA LEU A 88 4.39 -13.75 -20.36
C LEU A 88 4.56 -13.07 -21.71
N THR A 89 5.68 -12.40 -21.90
CA THR A 89 6.05 -11.78 -23.16
C THR A 89 6.79 -12.80 -24.01
N LYS A 90 6.20 -13.21 -25.14
CA LYS A 90 6.89 -14.03 -26.13
C LYS A 90 7.35 -13.14 -27.28
N LEU A 91 8.66 -13.11 -27.52
CA LEU A 91 9.22 -12.52 -28.73
C LEU A 91 9.03 -13.52 -29.87
N VAL A 92 8.14 -13.19 -30.81
CA VAL A 92 7.92 -14.01 -32.01
C VAL A 92 8.63 -13.34 -33.17
N THR A 93 9.69 -13.97 -33.67
CA THR A 93 10.45 -13.49 -34.83
C THR A 93 9.77 -13.96 -36.11
N HIS A 94 9.21 -13.03 -36.89
CA HIS A 94 8.66 -13.32 -38.22
C HIS A 94 9.64 -12.82 -39.27
N GLY A 95 10.48 -13.73 -39.80
CA GLY A 95 11.47 -13.37 -40.84
C GLY A 95 12.48 -12.31 -40.37
N LYS A 96 13.34 -11.82 -41.29
CA LYS A 96 14.57 -11.09 -40.93
C LYS A 96 14.38 -9.78 -40.16
N ASP A 97 13.21 -9.10 -40.23
CA ASP A 97 13.10 -7.72 -39.70
C ASP A 97 11.76 -7.38 -38.99
N THR A 98 10.88 -8.34 -38.66
CA THR A 98 9.64 -8.03 -37.91
C THR A 98 9.54 -8.82 -36.61
N GLN A 99 9.61 -8.12 -35.47
CA GLN A 99 9.39 -8.68 -34.14
C GLN A 99 7.99 -8.30 -33.66
N SER A 100 7.15 -9.30 -33.38
CA SER A 100 5.86 -9.09 -32.71
C SER A 100 5.99 -9.50 -31.24
N ILE A 101 5.47 -8.64 -30.36
CA ILE A 101 5.36 -8.92 -28.94
C ILE A 101 3.96 -9.51 -28.68
N GLU A 102 3.90 -10.79 -28.35
CA GLU A 102 2.66 -11.43 -27.91
C GLU A 102 2.63 -11.53 -26.37
N HIS A 103 1.52 -11.11 -25.77
CA HIS A 103 1.28 -11.25 -24.33
C HIS A 103 0.36 -12.44 -24.09
N ILE A 104 0.85 -13.45 -23.36
CA ILE A 104 0.06 -14.61 -22.96
C ILE A 104 -0.34 -14.45 -21.50
N GLU A 105 -1.63 -14.51 -21.22
CA GLU A 105 -2.16 -14.53 -19.85
C GLU A 105 -1.92 -15.90 -19.22
N VAL A 106 -1.12 -15.93 -18.15
CA VAL A 106 -0.83 -17.15 -17.39
C VAL A 106 -1.21 -16.93 -15.93
N PRO A 107 -1.82 -17.92 -15.26
CA PRO A 107 -2.08 -17.83 -13.82
C PRO A 107 -0.79 -17.67 -13.01
N ASP A 108 -0.73 -16.66 -12.16
CA ASP A 108 0.42 -16.42 -11.27
C ASP A 108 0.23 -17.10 -9.91
N TYR A 109 0.72 -18.33 -9.82
CA TYR A 109 0.64 -19.15 -8.60
C TYR A 109 1.48 -18.60 -7.44
N GLU A 110 2.56 -17.89 -7.71
CA GLU A 110 3.43 -17.33 -6.67
C GLU A 110 2.69 -16.18 -5.96
N THR A 111 2.12 -15.28 -6.75
CA THR A 111 1.28 -14.20 -6.23
C THR A 111 0.06 -14.76 -5.49
N ARG A 112 -0.58 -15.82 -6.02
CA ARG A 112 -1.68 -16.53 -5.34
C ARG A 112 -1.29 -17.01 -3.94
N HIS A 113 -0.12 -17.67 -3.84
CA HIS A 113 0.37 -18.23 -2.59
C HIS A 113 0.57 -17.15 -1.52
N LYS A 114 1.13 -15.99 -1.90
CA LYS A 114 1.32 -14.85 -0.99
C LYS A 114 0.00 -14.35 -0.42
N TYR A 115 -1.02 -14.18 -1.26
CA TYR A 115 -2.37 -13.78 -0.81
C TYR A 115 -3.01 -14.81 0.12
N LEU A 116 -2.87 -16.10 -0.22
CA LEU A 116 -3.41 -17.20 0.59
C LEU A 116 -2.72 -17.32 1.95
N ALA A 117 -1.38 -17.24 1.98
CA ALA A 117 -0.61 -17.25 3.22
C ALA A 117 -0.98 -16.08 4.14
N LEU A 118 -1.16 -14.88 3.56
CA LEU A 118 -1.63 -13.72 4.31
C LEU A 118 -3.04 -13.95 4.90
N ALA A 119 -3.97 -14.48 4.11
CA ALA A 119 -5.33 -14.77 4.57
C ALA A 119 -5.35 -15.80 5.72
N LEU A 120 -4.57 -16.87 5.61
CA LEU A 120 -4.44 -17.88 6.67
C LEU A 120 -3.85 -17.30 7.96
N LYS A 121 -2.84 -16.44 7.85
CA LYS A 121 -2.26 -15.73 9.00
C LYS A 121 -3.27 -14.80 9.66
N MET A 122 -4.09 -14.09 8.88
CA MET A 122 -5.17 -13.25 9.41
C MET A 122 -6.25 -14.07 10.14
N GLN A 123 -6.47 -15.32 9.74
CA GLN A 123 -7.39 -16.24 10.41
C GLN A 123 -6.76 -16.97 11.62
N GLY A 124 -5.47 -16.75 11.90
CA GLY A 124 -4.75 -17.42 12.99
C GLY A 124 -4.48 -18.91 12.73
N MET A 125 -4.49 -19.34 11.47
CA MET A 125 -4.23 -20.73 11.06
C MET A 125 -2.75 -21.01 10.77
N LEU A 126 -1.89 -19.99 10.85
CA LEU A 126 -0.44 -20.00 10.66
C LEU A 126 0.25 -19.10 11.68
#